data_AF-A0A8T4CJ06-F1
#
_entry.id   AF-A0A8T4CJ06-F1
#
_cell.length_a   1.000
_cell.length_b   1.000
_cell.length_c   1.000
_cell.angle_alpha   90.00
_cell.angle_beta   90.00
_cell.angle_gamma   90.00
#
_symmetry.space_group_name_H-M   'P 1'
#
loop_
_entity.id
_entity.type
_entity.pdbx_description
1 polymer ?
#
loop_
_entity_poly.entity_id
_entity_poly.type
_entity_poly.pdbx_seq_one_letter_code
_entity_poly.pdbx_strand_id
1 'polypeptide(L)'
;LRGKGPLVVGVVTLPFAIERVRMETARKGIERLKKACDTVVTIDNNKLVRVAGNLPFQEALGVANELVGVFVKDITETITTASLINLDYMDLRAIMEKQGIAAIGAGWGQGDDRVEKAVKIALEGQLLDINDVTKAYGVLIHVSGGNDLTLEEVYRSGELVTRAVSPKSKIVWGARVNPEMSGDAHVFVCLTGVESAFLSQQQQKRHFKLF
;
A
#
# COMPACT_ATOMS: atom_id res chain seq x y z
N LEU A 1 -27.24 -3.30 3.81
CA LEU A 1 -26.37 -2.18 3.37
C LEU A 1 -26.85 -0.79 3.84
N ARG A 2 -27.62 -0.69 4.93
CA ARG A 2 -28.06 0.62 5.49
C ARG A 2 -26.98 1.18 6.42
N GLY A 3 -26.53 2.42 6.20
CA GLY A 3 -26.02 3.28 7.28
C GLY A 3 -24.63 3.90 7.15
N LYS A 4 -23.81 3.56 6.16
CA LYS A 4 -22.50 4.21 6.00
C LYS A 4 -22.29 4.60 4.54
N GLY A 5 -21.88 5.86 4.32
CA GLY A 5 -21.57 6.39 2.99
C GLY A 5 -20.48 5.60 2.26
N PRO A 6 -20.13 5.99 1.01
CA PRO A 6 -19.07 5.34 0.26
C PRO A 6 -17.75 5.36 1.04
N LEU A 7 -16.93 4.31 0.91
CA LEU A 7 -15.54 4.34 1.36
C LEU A 7 -14.77 5.30 0.45
N VAL A 8 -14.20 6.36 1.01
CA VAL A 8 -13.49 7.38 0.24
C VAL A 8 -11.99 7.22 0.42
N VAL A 9 -11.31 6.78 -0.64
CA VAL A 9 -9.85 6.62 -0.65
C VAL A 9 -9.23 7.72 -1.53
N GLY A 10 -8.39 8.56 -0.94
CA GLY A 10 -7.59 9.53 -1.68
C GLY A 10 -6.23 8.95 -2.04
N VAL A 11 -5.74 9.21 -3.25
CA VAL A 11 -4.38 8.83 -3.66
C VAL A 11 -3.63 10.10 -4.04
N VAL A 12 -2.45 10.31 -3.44
CA VAL A 12 -1.65 11.52 -3.65
C VAL A 12 -0.17 11.20 -3.76
N THR A 13 0.55 12.01 -4.53
CA THR A 13 2.00 11.97 -4.61
C THR A 13 2.63 13.07 -3.74
N LEU A 14 3.73 12.74 -3.06
CA LEU A 14 4.58 13.70 -2.38
C LEU A 14 5.67 14.19 -3.34
N PRO A 15 6.00 15.49 -3.35
CA PRO A 15 7.10 16.01 -4.16
C PRO A 15 8.47 15.45 -3.73
N PHE A 16 9.50 15.74 -4.52
CA PHE A 16 10.87 15.43 -4.10
C PHE A 16 11.29 16.30 -2.91
N ALA A 17 12.17 15.77 -2.06
CA ALA A 17 12.64 16.47 -0.86
C ALA A 17 13.36 17.81 -1.17
N ILE A 18 13.92 17.93 -2.38
CA ILE A 18 14.53 19.17 -2.88
C ILE A 18 13.51 20.30 -3.10
N GLU A 19 12.23 19.97 -3.33
CA GLU A 19 11.14 20.92 -3.59
C GLU A 19 10.52 21.45 -2.29
N ARG A 20 11.32 22.03 -1.39
CA ARG A 20 10.93 22.39 -0.01
C ARG A 20 9.60 23.15 0.12
N VAL A 21 9.33 24.11 -0.77
CA VAL A 21 8.08 24.90 -0.76
C VAL A 21 6.86 24.04 -1.12
N ARG A 22 7.00 23.16 -2.10
CA ARG A 22 5.95 22.21 -2.50
C ARG A 22 5.74 21.16 -1.40
N MET A 23 6.80 20.71 -0.72
CA MET A 23 6.66 19.78 0.41
C MET A 23 5.80 20.36 1.53
N GLU A 24 6.01 21.63 1.91
CA GLU A 24 5.21 22.26 2.96
C GLU A 24 3.74 22.41 2.56
N THR A 25 3.48 22.70 1.28
CA THR A 25 2.12 22.74 0.73
C THR A 25 1.47 21.35 0.74
N ALA A 26 2.20 20.32 0.32
CA ALA A 26 1.74 18.94 0.29
C ALA A 26 1.33 18.45 1.69
N ARG A 27 2.11 18.75 2.73
CA ARG A 27 1.77 18.43 4.14
C ARG A 27 0.42 19.02 4.56
N LYS A 28 0.20 20.30 4.27
CA LYS A 28 -1.07 20.98 4.58
C LYS A 28 -2.23 20.38 3.78
N GLY A 29 -1.99 19.98 2.53
CA GLY A 29 -2.96 19.29 1.68
C GLY A 29 -3.36 17.93 2.26
N ILE A 30 -2.39 17.13 2.69
CA ILE A 30 -2.63 15.81 3.30
C ILE A 30 -3.46 15.93 4.57
N GLU A 31 -3.19 16.92 5.43
CA GLU A 31 -4.00 17.14 6.63
C GLU A 31 -5.45 17.53 6.32
N ARG A 32 -5.73 18.13 5.16
CA ARG A 32 -7.10 18.37 4.69
C ARG A 32 -7.71 17.09 4.13
N LEU A 33 -6.96 16.32 3.35
CA LEU A 33 -7.42 15.05 2.78
C LEU A 33 -7.75 14.02 3.86
N LYS A 34 -6.93 13.90 4.92
CA LYS A 34 -7.22 13.03 6.07
C LYS A 34 -8.54 13.34 6.77
N LYS A 35 -9.09 14.53 6.60
CA LYS A 35 -10.40 14.92 7.14
C LYS A 35 -11.55 14.63 6.17
N ALA A 36 -11.26 14.53 4.88
CA ALA A 36 -12.24 14.35 3.81
C ALA A 36 -12.33 12.90 3.31
N CYS A 37 -11.25 12.13 3.48
CA CYS A 37 -11.12 10.73 3.06
C CYS A 37 -11.05 9.81 4.27
N ASP A 38 -11.50 8.57 4.10
CA ASP A 38 -11.33 7.51 5.08
C ASP A 38 -9.86 7.08 5.20
N THR A 39 -9.19 6.97 4.05
CA THR A 39 -7.76 6.66 3.93
C THR A 39 -7.15 7.47 2.80
N VAL A 40 -5.90 7.90 2.99
CA VAL A 40 -5.08 8.63 2.03
C VAL A 40 -3.83 7.80 1.74
N VAL A 41 -3.80 7.17 0.58
CA VAL A 41 -2.62 6.50 0.05
C VAL A 41 -1.63 7.55 -0.43
N THR A 42 -0.42 7.46 0.09
CA THR A 42 0.62 8.45 -0.18
C THR A 42 1.78 7.78 -0.92
N ILE A 43 2.16 8.35 -2.06
CA ILE A 43 3.27 7.88 -2.91
C ILE A 43 4.39 8.90 -2.83
N ASP A 44 5.54 8.51 -2.30
CA ASP A 44 6.71 9.38 -2.15
C ASP A 44 7.58 9.36 -3.41
N ASN A 45 7.67 10.49 -4.11
CA ASN A 45 8.53 10.60 -5.30
C ASN A 45 10.01 10.29 -5.00
N ASN A 46 10.48 10.48 -3.76
CA ASN A 46 11.83 10.10 -3.38
C ASN A 46 12.04 8.57 -3.38
N LYS A 47 10.98 7.79 -3.18
CA LYS A 47 10.99 6.32 -3.28
C LYS A 47 10.88 5.85 -4.73
N LEU A 48 10.18 6.60 -5.60
CA LEU A 48 10.13 6.30 -7.03
C LEU A 48 11.52 6.22 -7.66
N VAL A 49 12.48 7.04 -7.23
CA VAL A 49 13.87 6.97 -7.73
C VAL A 49 14.49 5.58 -7.54
N ARG A 50 14.17 4.90 -6.42
CA ARG A 50 14.69 3.55 -6.15
C ARG A 50 14.07 2.51 -7.07
N VAL A 51 12.81 2.69 -7.44
CA VAL A 51 12.05 1.78 -8.30
C VAL A 51 12.37 2.04 -9.78
N ALA A 52 12.46 3.30 -10.18
CA ALA A 52 12.70 3.74 -11.56
C ALA A 52 14.19 3.67 -11.97
N GLY A 53 15.12 3.61 -11.02
CA GLY A 53 16.55 3.52 -11.32
C GLY A 53 17.07 4.69 -12.15
N ASN A 54 17.66 4.39 -13.32
CA ASN A 54 18.29 5.37 -14.21
C ASN A 54 17.36 5.89 -15.33
N LEU A 55 16.05 5.67 -15.23
CA LEU A 55 15.10 6.16 -16.22
C LEU A 55 15.15 7.70 -16.34
N PRO A 56 14.92 8.26 -17.54
CA PRO A 56 14.72 9.69 -17.72
C PRO A 56 13.62 10.24 -16.80
N PHE A 57 13.76 11.50 -16.37
CA PHE A 57 12.84 12.10 -15.38
C PHE A 57 11.35 12.01 -15.75
N GLN A 58 11.00 12.19 -17.02
CA GLN A 58 9.60 12.05 -17.48
C GLN A 58 9.08 10.62 -17.35
N GLU A 59 9.91 9.63 -17.67
CA GLU A 59 9.57 8.21 -17.55
C GLU A 59 9.45 7.81 -16.07
N ALA A 60 10.36 8.28 -15.22
CA ALA A 60 10.29 8.07 -13.77
C ALA A 60 9.01 8.63 -13.13
N LEU A 61 8.49 9.76 -13.63
CA LEU A 61 7.17 10.27 -13.21
C LEU A 61 6.01 9.41 -13.76
N GLY A 62 6.18 8.82 -14.94
CA GLY A 62 5.24 7.84 -15.49
C GLY A 62 5.06 6.63 -14.57
N VAL A 63 6.12 6.17 -13.92
CA VAL A 63 6.08 5.07 -12.92
C VAL A 63 5.12 5.38 -11.77
N ALA A 64 5.04 6.63 -11.31
CA ALA A 64 4.08 7.02 -10.27
C ALA A 64 2.63 6.78 -10.70
N ASN A 65 2.30 7.17 -11.93
CA ASN A 65 0.96 7.02 -12.48
C ASN A 65 0.62 5.54 -12.71
N GLU A 66 1.58 4.76 -13.18
CA GLU A 66 1.44 3.32 -13.31
C GLU A 66 1.14 2.67 -11.96
N LEU A 67 1.87 3.04 -10.90
CA LEU A 67 1.64 2.53 -9.54
C LEU A 67 0.26 2.92 -8.98
N VAL A 68 -0.23 4.14 -9.28
CA VAL A 68 -1.61 4.51 -8.97
C VAL A 68 -2.60 3.62 -9.71
N GLY A 69 -2.36 3.34 -11.00
CA GLY A 69 -3.18 2.46 -11.81
C GLY A 69 -3.21 1.03 -11.26
N VAL A 70 -2.04 0.47 -10.95
CA VAL A 70 -1.88 -0.85 -10.31
C VAL A 70 -2.64 -0.89 -8.98
N PHE A 71 -2.49 0.13 -8.13
CA PHE A 71 -3.21 0.21 -6.87
C PHE A 71 -4.74 0.19 -7.03
N VAL A 72 -5.27 1.05 -7.91
CA VAL A 72 -6.71 1.13 -8.15
C VAL A 72 -7.23 -0.18 -8.71
N LYS A 73 -6.49 -0.78 -9.66
CA LYS A 73 -6.80 -2.09 -10.24
C LYS A 73 -6.80 -3.17 -9.16
N ASP A 74 -5.71 -3.31 -8.40
CA ASP A 74 -5.53 -4.36 -7.40
C ASP A 74 -6.61 -4.29 -6.32
N ILE A 75 -6.91 -3.12 -5.76
CA ILE A 75 -7.99 -2.97 -4.78
C ILE A 75 -9.36 -3.27 -5.39
N THR A 76 -9.64 -2.76 -6.60
CA THR A 76 -10.95 -2.97 -7.23
C THR A 76 -11.15 -4.45 -7.50
N GLU A 77 -10.19 -5.09 -8.16
CA GLU A 77 -10.30 -6.48 -8.52
C GLU A 77 -10.29 -7.41 -7.31
N THR A 78 -9.58 -7.06 -6.22
CA THR A 78 -9.63 -7.81 -4.94
C THR A 78 -11.07 -8.02 -4.45
N ILE A 79 -11.96 -7.05 -4.71
CA ILE A 79 -13.38 -7.10 -4.29
C ILE A 79 -14.28 -7.62 -5.42
N THR A 80 -14.04 -7.20 -6.66
CA THR A 80 -15.01 -7.40 -7.76
C THR A 80 -14.80 -8.71 -8.51
N THR A 81 -13.63 -9.32 -8.42
CA THR A 81 -13.26 -10.50 -9.21
C THR A 81 -13.25 -11.74 -8.33
N ALA A 82 -13.79 -12.84 -8.86
CA ALA A 82 -13.77 -14.13 -8.15
C ALA A 82 -12.33 -14.57 -7.88
N SER A 83 -12.07 -14.88 -6.62
CA SER A 83 -10.78 -15.25 -6.08
C SER A 83 -10.89 -16.64 -5.42
N LEU A 84 -9.78 -17.37 -5.35
CA LEU A 84 -9.70 -18.64 -4.62
C LEU A 84 -10.00 -18.41 -3.13
N ILE A 85 -9.48 -17.30 -2.59
CA ILE A 85 -9.85 -16.76 -1.29
C ILE A 85 -10.47 -15.39 -1.53
N ASN A 86 -11.81 -15.34 -1.45
CA ASN A 86 -12.56 -14.11 -1.66
C ASN A 86 -12.42 -13.18 -0.47
N LEU A 87 -12.40 -11.88 -0.79
CA LEU A 87 -12.34 -10.79 0.15
C LEU A 87 -13.54 -9.89 -0.11
N ASP A 88 -14.32 -9.59 0.93
CA ASP A 88 -15.53 -8.81 0.75
C ASP A 88 -15.33 -7.30 1.00
N TYR A 89 -16.29 -6.50 0.58
CA TYR A 89 -16.21 -5.04 0.76
C TYR A 89 -16.18 -4.62 2.24
N MET A 90 -16.75 -5.41 3.16
CA MET A 90 -16.71 -5.11 4.60
C MET A 90 -15.33 -5.38 5.19
N ASP A 91 -14.61 -6.39 4.71
CA ASP A 91 -13.22 -6.66 5.10
C ASP A 91 -12.32 -5.51 4.68
N LEU A 92 -12.40 -5.06 3.43
CA LEU A 92 -11.66 -3.89 2.96
C LEU A 92 -12.04 -2.64 3.76
N ARG A 93 -13.34 -2.40 3.95
CA ARG A 93 -13.81 -1.25 4.71
C ARG A 93 -13.25 -1.26 6.13
N ALA A 94 -13.18 -2.42 6.78
CA ALA A 94 -12.72 -2.49 8.16
C ALA A 94 -11.23 -2.19 8.34
N ILE A 95 -10.42 -2.23 7.28
CA ILE A 95 -9.01 -1.83 7.29
C ILE A 95 -8.75 -0.45 6.67
N MET A 96 -9.69 0.13 5.92
CA MET A 96 -9.50 1.44 5.27
C MET A 96 -10.40 2.55 5.84
N GLU A 97 -11.48 2.22 6.56
CA GLU A 97 -12.37 3.22 7.14
C GLU A 97 -11.66 4.01 8.25
N LYS A 98 -11.51 5.32 8.06
CA LYS A 98 -10.91 6.27 9.02
C LYS A 98 -9.50 5.91 9.51
N GLN A 99 -8.66 5.34 8.65
CA GLN A 99 -7.29 4.94 9.01
C GLN A 99 -6.22 6.00 8.69
N GLY A 100 -6.61 7.13 8.11
CA GLY A 100 -5.68 8.23 7.89
C GLY A 100 -4.72 7.93 6.75
N ILE A 101 -3.46 7.60 7.03
CA ILE A 101 -2.45 7.38 5.98
C ILE A 101 -2.31 5.89 5.69
N ALA A 102 -2.15 5.58 4.40
CA ALA A 102 -1.77 4.26 3.93
C ALA A 102 -0.54 4.31 3.04
N ALA A 103 0.21 3.22 3.09
CA ALA A 103 1.35 2.94 2.22
C ALA A 103 1.04 1.67 1.42
N ILE A 104 1.52 1.65 0.19
CA ILE A 104 1.30 0.53 -0.73
C ILE A 104 2.64 0.05 -1.26
N GLY A 105 2.69 -1.25 -1.56
CA GLY A 105 3.81 -1.88 -2.24
C GLY A 105 3.30 -3.06 -3.05
N ALA A 106 3.94 -3.28 -4.19
CA ALA A 106 3.66 -4.37 -5.10
C ALA A 106 4.97 -5.07 -5.44
N GLY A 107 4.91 -6.38 -5.63
CA GLY A 107 6.07 -7.18 -5.98
C GLY A 107 5.72 -8.33 -6.88
N TRP A 108 6.65 -8.66 -7.77
CA TRP A 108 6.56 -9.77 -8.69
C TRP A 108 7.65 -10.79 -8.39
N GLY A 109 7.34 -12.06 -8.57
CA GLY A 109 8.30 -13.14 -8.41
C GLY A 109 8.06 -14.26 -9.39
N GLN A 110 9.11 -15.03 -9.65
CA GLN A 110 9.11 -16.16 -10.57
C GLN A 110 9.89 -17.35 -10.00
N GLY A 111 9.55 -18.54 -10.47
CA GLY A 111 10.16 -19.81 -10.05
C GLY A 111 9.68 -20.30 -8.69
N ASP A 112 10.44 -21.22 -8.08
CA ASP A 112 10.01 -21.98 -6.89
C ASP A 112 9.63 -21.10 -5.68
N ASP A 113 10.37 -20.01 -5.43
CA ASP A 113 10.11 -19.08 -4.32
C ASP A 113 9.37 -17.80 -4.77
N ARG A 114 8.59 -17.86 -5.86
CA ARG A 114 7.96 -16.68 -6.48
C ARG A 114 7.15 -15.82 -5.51
N VAL A 115 6.31 -16.43 -4.67
CA VAL A 115 5.46 -15.68 -3.74
C VAL A 115 6.29 -15.02 -2.65
N GLU A 116 7.32 -15.68 -2.15
CA GLU A 116 8.18 -15.16 -1.09
C GLU A 116 9.03 -13.99 -1.59
N LYS A 117 9.56 -14.11 -2.81
CA LYS A 117 10.25 -13.01 -3.51
C LYS A 117 9.31 -11.83 -3.74
N ALA A 118 8.09 -12.09 -4.22
CA ALA A 118 7.08 -11.06 -4.45
C ALA A 118 6.71 -10.31 -3.16
N VAL A 119 6.46 -11.03 -2.05
CA VAL A 119 6.20 -10.44 -0.74
C VAL A 119 7.37 -9.58 -0.28
N LYS A 120 8.60 -10.09 -0.38
CA LYS A 120 9.80 -9.34 0.02
C LYS A 120 9.91 -8.03 -0.77
N ILE A 121 9.74 -8.10 -2.09
CA ILE A 121 9.76 -6.92 -2.97
C ILE A 121 8.64 -5.95 -2.59
N ALA A 122 7.43 -6.42 -2.30
CA ALA A 122 6.31 -5.56 -1.91
C ALA A 122 6.54 -4.86 -0.56
N LEU A 123 7.18 -5.52 0.41
CA LEU A 123 7.50 -4.94 1.72
C LEU A 123 8.67 -3.97 1.66
N GLU A 124 9.73 -4.29 0.91
CA GLU A 124 10.90 -3.42 0.73
C GLU A 124 10.61 -2.24 -0.20
N GLY A 125 9.71 -2.44 -1.18
CA GLY A 125 9.28 -1.48 -2.18
C GLY A 125 8.11 -0.61 -1.77
N GLN A 126 7.79 -0.52 -0.47
CA GLN A 126 6.74 0.39 0.02
C GLN A 126 7.03 1.83 -0.45
N LEU A 127 6.04 2.42 -1.11
CA LEU A 127 6.17 3.73 -1.76
C LEU A 127 6.08 4.90 -0.78
N LEU A 128 5.98 4.64 0.51
CA LEU A 128 6.04 5.64 1.57
C LEU A 128 7.14 5.26 2.56
N ASP A 129 7.88 6.25 3.06
CA ASP A 129 8.80 6.03 4.16
C ASP A 129 8.02 5.90 5.48
N ILE A 130 7.86 4.66 5.93
CA ILE A 130 7.17 4.30 7.17
C ILE A 130 8.22 4.18 8.27
N ASN A 131 8.03 4.90 9.37
CA ASN A 131 9.01 4.90 10.48
C ASN A 131 9.07 3.55 11.20
N ASP A 132 7.90 2.96 11.36
CA ASP A 132 7.70 1.75 12.13
C ASP A 132 6.46 1.04 11.59
N VAL A 133 6.71 -0.01 10.80
CA VAL A 133 5.65 -0.84 10.21
C VAL A 133 4.83 -1.59 11.27
N THR A 134 5.37 -1.79 12.47
CA THR A 134 4.65 -2.47 13.55
C THR A 134 3.50 -1.64 14.11
N LYS A 135 3.50 -0.32 13.87
CA LYS A 135 2.40 0.58 14.23
C LYS A 135 1.23 0.57 13.26
N ALA A 136 1.35 -0.11 12.11
CA ALA A 136 0.26 -0.21 11.16
C ALA A 136 -1.00 -0.76 11.84
N TYR A 137 -2.13 -0.08 11.66
CA TYR A 137 -3.42 -0.53 12.16
C TYR A 137 -3.85 -1.82 11.46
N GLY A 138 -3.70 -1.86 10.14
CA GLY A 138 -4.18 -2.98 9.34
C GLY A 138 -3.32 -3.23 8.11
N VAL A 139 -3.44 -4.44 7.59
CA VAL A 139 -2.74 -4.90 6.40
C VAL A 139 -3.72 -5.60 5.47
N LEU A 140 -3.71 -5.19 4.21
CA LEU A 140 -4.28 -5.93 3.09
C LEU A 140 -3.17 -6.67 2.35
N ILE A 141 -3.34 -7.95 2.11
CA ILE A 141 -2.45 -8.75 1.28
C ILE A 141 -3.29 -9.38 0.17
N HIS A 142 -2.91 -9.21 -1.08
CA HIS A 142 -3.55 -9.94 -2.17
C HIS A 142 -2.49 -10.63 -3.02
N VAL A 143 -2.62 -11.95 -3.17
CA VAL A 143 -1.73 -12.77 -3.97
C VAL A 143 -2.43 -13.13 -5.28
N SER A 144 -1.76 -12.94 -6.40
CA SER A 144 -2.22 -13.40 -7.71
C SER A 144 -1.16 -14.32 -8.32
N GLY A 145 -1.56 -15.45 -8.90
CA GLY A 145 -0.63 -16.38 -9.55
C GLY A 145 -1.35 -17.28 -10.55
N GLY A 146 -0.59 -18.12 -11.25
CA GLY A 146 -1.11 -19.08 -12.24
C GLY A 146 -2.02 -20.17 -11.66
N ASN A 147 -2.47 -21.08 -12.54
CA ASN A 147 -3.17 -22.31 -12.11
C ASN A 147 -2.30 -23.22 -11.22
N ASP A 148 -1.00 -22.98 -11.23
CA ASP A 148 0.01 -23.62 -10.40
C ASP A 148 0.17 -22.95 -9.02
N LEU A 149 -0.58 -21.88 -8.71
CA LEU A 149 -0.57 -21.25 -7.38
C LEU A 149 -1.16 -22.20 -6.32
N THR A 150 -0.36 -22.47 -5.30
CA THR A 150 -0.73 -23.41 -4.23
C THR A 150 -1.25 -22.70 -2.98
N LEU A 151 -2.07 -23.39 -2.19
CA LEU A 151 -2.54 -22.86 -0.89
C LEU A 151 -1.37 -22.61 0.08
N GLU A 152 -0.32 -23.42 0.01
CA GLU A 152 0.89 -23.28 0.84
C GLU A 152 1.60 -21.95 0.55
N GLU A 153 1.81 -21.63 -0.74
CA GLU A 153 2.40 -20.36 -1.15
C GLU A 153 1.60 -19.16 -0.62
N VAL A 154 0.27 -19.21 -0.76
CA VAL A 154 -0.61 -18.14 -0.28
C VAL A 154 -0.55 -18.03 1.25
N TYR A 155 -0.58 -19.15 1.98
CA TYR A 155 -0.47 -19.15 3.45
C TYR A 155 0.86 -18.55 3.91
N ARG A 156 1.97 -18.95 3.29
CA ARG A 156 3.31 -18.45 3.60
C ARG A 156 3.47 -16.95 3.34
N SER A 157 2.76 -16.42 2.35
CA SER A 157 2.69 -14.97 2.12
C SER A 157 2.10 -14.21 3.32
N GLY A 158 1.03 -14.76 3.90
CA GLY A 158 0.40 -14.22 5.11
C GLY A 158 1.35 -14.26 6.29
N GLU A 159 2.06 -15.38 6.50
CA GLU A 159 3.06 -15.52 7.57
C GLU A 159 4.24 -14.56 7.43
N LEU A 160 4.71 -14.31 6.20
CA LEU A 160 5.81 -13.37 5.96
C LEU A 160 5.42 -11.94 6.32
N VAL A 161 4.24 -11.49 5.87
CA VAL A 161 3.77 -10.13 6.14
C VAL A 161 3.38 -9.94 7.60
N THR A 162 2.72 -10.92 8.22
CA THR A 162 2.33 -10.83 9.64
C THR A 162 3.52 -10.78 10.58
N ARG A 163 4.67 -11.37 10.22
CA ARG A 163 5.94 -11.22 10.96
C ARG A 163 6.52 -9.80 10.92
N ALA A 164 6.18 -9.02 9.89
CA ALA A 164 6.67 -7.65 9.74
C ALA A 164 5.82 -6.62 10.50
N VAL A 165 4.59 -6.98 10.92
CA VAL A 165 3.66 -6.08 11.60
C VAL A 165 3.35 -6.53 13.02
N SER A 166 2.62 -5.71 13.78
CA SER A 166 2.22 -6.08 15.14
C SER A 166 1.21 -7.23 15.13
N PRO A 167 1.27 -8.15 16.12
CA PRO A 167 0.23 -9.18 16.30
C PRO A 167 -1.18 -8.62 16.55
N LYS A 168 -1.29 -7.32 16.87
CA LYS A 168 -2.56 -6.62 17.06
C LYS A 168 -3.09 -5.98 15.77
N SER A 169 -2.30 -5.93 14.70
CA SER A 169 -2.71 -5.37 13.43
C SER A 169 -3.81 -6.23 12.81
N LYS A 170 -4.83 -5.59 12.23
CA LYS A 170 -5.89 -6.30 11.53
C LYS A 170 -5.37 -6.83 10.20
N ILE A 171 -5.48 -8.12 9.97
CA ILE A 171 -5.02 -8.75 8.73
C ILE A 171 -6.21 -9.12 7.87
N VAL A 172 -6.16 -8.67 6.62
CA VAL A 172 -7.10 -9.04 5.58
C VAL A 172 -6.25 -9.57 4.42
N TRP A 173 -6.60 -10.74 3.90
CA TRP A 173 -5.83 -11.38 2.85
C TRP A 173 -6.76 -12.07 1.85
N GLY A 174 -6.32 -12.10 0.59
CA GLY A 174 -7.05 -12.73 -0.51
C GLY A 174 -6.08 -13.33 -1.53
N ALA A 175 -6.61 -14.21 -2.37
CA ALA A 175 -5.79 -14.92 -3.34
C ALA A 175 -6.56 -15.22 -4.63
N ARG A 176 -5.93 -14.95 -5.78
CA ARG A 176 -6.53 -15.18 -7.10
C ARG A 176 -5.65 -16.07 -7.97
N VAL A 177 -6.32 -16.93 -8.73
CA VAL A 177 -5.74 -17.64 -9.86
C VAL A 177 -6.02 -16.87 -11.15
N ASN A 178 -4.96 -16.48 -11.86
CA ASN A 178 -4.99 -15.94 -13.21
C ASN A 178 -4.19 -16.88 -14.13
N PRO A 179 -4.83 -17.61 -15.07
CA PRO A 179 -4.16 -18.54 -15.97
C PRO A 179 -3.00 -17.94 -16.78
N GLU A 180 -3.00 -16.62 -17.01
CA GLU A 180 -1.94 -15.91 -17.75
C GLU A 180 -0.64 -15.75 -16.93
N MET A 181 -0.65 -16.08 -15.63
CA MET A 181 0.47 -15.92 -14.70
C MET A 181 1.16 -17.25 -14.35
N SER A 182 1.14 -18.23 -15.25
CA SER A 182 1.80 -19.52 -15.01
C SER A 182 3.30 -19.31 -14.73
N GLY A 183 3.81 -19.88 -13.63
CA GLY A 183 5.18 -19.69 -13.17
C GLY A 183 5.46 -18.35 -12.45
N ASP A 184 4.49 -17.43 -12.43
CA ASP A 184 4.64 -16.08 -11.88
C ASP A 184 3.74 -15.87 -10.65
N ALA A 185 4.12 -14.92 -9.80
CA ALA A 185 3.30 -14.43 -8.70
C ALA A 185 3.39 -12.90 -8.60
N HIS A 186 2.24 -12.25 -8.36
CA HIS A 186 2.11 -10.83 -8.00
C HIS A 186 1.55 -10.73 -6.60
N VAL A 187 2.18 -9.91 -5.76
CA VAL A 187 1.73 -9.67 -4.40
C VAL A 187 1.55 -8.18 -4.20
N PHE A 188 0.34 -7.80 -3.80
CA PHE A 188 0.00 -6.45 -3.40
C PHE A 188 -0.13 -6.38 -1.87
N VAL A 189 0.55 -5.42 -1.25
CA VAL A 189 0.49 -5.16 0.20
C VAL A 189 0.12 -3.70 0.44
N CYS A 190 -0.98 -3.47 1.16
CA CYS A 190 -1.38 -2.14 1.63
C CYS A 190 -1.38 -2.09 3.16
N LEU A 191 -0.57 -1.20 3.71
CA LEU A 191 -0.47 -0.93 5.15
C LEU A 191 -1.28 0.32 5.47
N THR A 192 -2.24 0.23 6.39
CA THR A 192 -3.10 1.36 6.79
C THR A 192 -2.83 1.77 8.24
N GLY A 193 -3.13 3.02 8.57
CA GLY A 193 -2.87 3.56 9.91
C GLY A 193 -1.38 3.71 10.21
N VAL A 194 -0.58 3.98 9.19
CA VAL A 194 0.89 4.07 9.33
C VAL A 194 1.35 5.48 9.73
N GLU A 195 2.48 5.55 10.43
CA GLU A 195 3.18 6.80 10.73
C GLU A 195 4.37 6.98 9.78
N SER A 196 4.41 8.12 9.09
CA SER A 196 5.54 8.51 8.24
C SER A 196 6.28 9.70 8.84
N ALA A 197 7.61 9.62 8.94
CA ALA A 197 8.48 10.71 9.43
C ALA A 197 8.23 12.01 8.68
N PHE A 198 7.90 11.90 7.39
CA PHE A 198 7.58 13.06 6.57
C PHE A 198 6.41 13.88 7.14
N LEU A 199 5.41 13.22 7.71
CA LEU A 199 4.20 13.81 8.26
C LEU A 199 4.34 14.14 9.76
N SER A 200 5.18 13.41 10.49
CA SER A 200 5.43 13.61 11.93
C SER A 200 6.13 14.94 12.25
N GLN A 201 6.95 15.48 11.34
CA GLN A 201 7.77 16.69 11.57
C GLN A 201 6.96 17.97 11.87
N GLN A 202 5.68 18.05 11.47
CA GLN A 202 4.83 19.20 11.80
C GLN A 202 4.22 19.14 13.21
N GLN A 203 3.97 17.94 13.75
CA GLN A 203 3.40 17.78 15.09
C GLN A 203 4.40 18.22 16.17
N GLN A 204 5.69 17.87 16.02
CA GLN A 204 6.74 18.33 16.94
C GLN A 204 6.91 19.86 16.94
N LYS A 205 6.91 20.51 15.76
CA LYS A 205 7.01 21.98 15.67
C LYS A 205 5.81 22.72 16.25
N ARG A 206 4.61 22.12 16.24
CA ARG A 206 3.42 22.70 16.88
C ARG A 206 3.46 22.54 18.39
N HIS A 207 3.93 21.40 18.89
CA HIS A 207 4.08 21.16 20.32
C HIS A 207 5.08 22.15 20.96
N PHE A 208 6.20 22.43 20.27
CA PHE A 208 7.19 23.42 20.73
C PHE A 208 6.75 24.89 20.66
N LYS A 209 5.63 25.22 20.01
CA LYS A 209 5.09 26.60 19.96
C LYS A 209 4.00 26.85 21.02
N LEU A 210 3.61 25.82 21.76
CA LEU A 210 2.59 25.87 22.81
C LEU A 210 3.20 25.90 24.23
N PHE A 211 4.53 25.95 24.31
CA PHE A 211 5.34 26.20 25.49
C PHE A 211 6.30 27.35 25.18
#